data_AF-A0A7Y8A3B4-F1
#
_entry.id   AF-A0A7Y8A3B4-F1
#
_cell.length_a   1.000
_cell.length_b   1.000
_cell.length_c   1.000
_cell.angle_alpha   90.00
_cell.angle_beta   90.00
_cell.angle_gamma   90.00
#
_symmetry.space_group_name_H-M   'P 1'
#
loop_
_entity.id
_entity.type
_entity.pdbx_description
1 polymer ?
#
loop_
_entity_poly.entity_id
_entity_poly.type
_entity_poly.pdbx_seq_one_letter_code
_entity_poly.pdbx_strand_id
1 'polypeptide(L)'
;MPDLPPTPEIGLPLWLLAELTYRCPLQCPYCSNPLDFAEQGKELSTEQWIKVFREAREMGAAQLGFSGGEPLVRQDLAELIAEARKLGFYTNLITSGIGLTEQKISDFKKAGLDHIQISFQASDEQVNNLLAGSKKAFAQKLEMARAVKAHGYPMVLNFVTHRHNIDKIDRIIELCIALEADFVELATCQFYGWAQLNRVGLLPTQEQLVRAERITNEYRAKLEAEGHPCKLIFVTPDYYEERPKACMNGWGSIFLTVTPDGTALPCHGARQMPVQFPNVRDHSMQHIWYDSFGFNRFRGYDWMPEPCRSCDEKEKDFGGCRCQAFMLTGDASNTDPVCSKSEHHGMILQAREEAEHATQTIEQLAFRNERNSRLIAKG
;
A
#
# COMPACT_ATOMS: atom_id res chain seq x y z
N MET A 1 -1.23 18.58 -41.24
CA MET A 1 -1.58 18.40 -39.82
C MET A 1 -0.27 18.05 -39.12
N PRO A 2 0.19 18.79 -38.11
CA PRO A 2 1.40 18.39 -37.40
C PRO A 2 1.12 17.05 -36.72
N ASP A 3 2.02 16.09 -36.94
CA ASP A 3 1.96 14.74 -36.37
C ASP A 3 1.79 14.84 -34.85
N LEU A 4 0.64 14.37 -34.36
CA LEU A 4 0.47 14.14 -32.93
C LEU A 4 1.53 13.10 -32.52
N PRO A 5 2.28 13.34 -31.42
CA PRO A 5 3.19 12.32 -30.92
C PRO A 5 2.41 11.02 -30.67
N PRO A 6 3.01 9.84 -30.94
CA PRO A 6 2.33 8.57 -30.71
C PRO A 6 1.88 8.51 -29.25
N THR A 7 0.59 8.27 -29.04
CA THR A 7 0.05 8.03 -27.69
C THR A 7 0.87 6.90 -27.06
N PRO A 8 1.41 7.07 -25.83
CA PRO A 8 2.17 6.02 -25.18
C PRO A 8 1.33 4.74 -25.15
N GLU A 9 1.91 3.62 -25.59
CA GLU A 9 1.23 2.32 -25.57
C GLU A 9 0.84 2.00 -24.12
N ILE A 10 -0.45 1.76 -23.88
CA ILE A 10 -0.96 1.50 -22.53
C ILE A 10 -0.38 0.16 -22.07
N GLY A 11 0.40 0.21 -20.99
CA GLY A 11 1.05 -0.97 -20.41
C GLY A 11 0.06 -2.05 -19.96
N LEU A 12 0.58 -3.25 -19.69
CA LEU A 12 -0.21 -4.35 -19.15
C LEU A 12 -0.40 -4.19 -17.63
N PRO A 13 -1.55 -4.60 -17.07
CA PRO A 13 -1.77 -4.57 -15.62
C PRO A 13 -1.03 -5.74 -14.94
N LEU A 14 0.30 -5.69 -14.92
CA LEU A 14 1.18 -6.76 -14.45
C LEU A 14 0.92 -7.19 -12.99
N TRP A 15 0.41 -6.29 -12.15
CA TRP A 15 0.06 -6.58 -10.76
C TRP A 15 -1.39 -6.20 -10.44
N LEU A 16 -2.19 -7.22 -10.11
CA LEU A 16 -3.52 -7.09 -9.54
C LEU A 16 -3.46 -7.15 -8.00
N LEU A 17 -3.95 -6.11 -7.33
CA LEU A 17 -4.24 -6.13 -5.90
C LEU A 17 -5.75 -6.38 -5.69
N ALA A 18 -6.09 -7.52 -5.09
CA ALA A 18 -7.44 -7.86 -4.70
C ALA A 18 -7.66 -7.50 -3.23
N GLU A 19 -8.33 -6.36 -2.99
CA GLU A 19 -8.80 -6.00 -1.66
C GLU A 19 -10.09 -6.77 -1.38
N LEU A 20 -9.97 -7.93 -0.75
CA LEU A 20 -11.06 -8.90 -0.69
C LEU A 20 -12.21 -8.50 0.24
N THR A 21 -11.91 -7.65 1.22
CA THR A 21 -12.81 -7.21 2.29
C THR A 21 -12.18 -6.01 3.00
N TYR A 22 -12.97 -5.13 3.62
CA TYR A 22 -12.47 -4.13 4.57
C TYR A 22 -12.77 -4.49 6.03
N ARG A 23 -13.16 -5.73 6.32
CA ARG A 23 -13.18 -6.23 7.70
C ARG A 23 -11.74 -6.45 8.13
N CYS A 24 -11.39 -6.00 9.33
CA CYS A 24 -10.05 -6.15 9.89
C CYS A 24 -10.14 -6.27 11.43
N PRO A 25 -9.41 -7.21 12.07
CA PRO A 25 -9.34 -7.29 13.52
C PRO A 25 -8.45 -6.20 14.14
N LEU A 26 -7.70 -5.45 13.32
CA LEU A 26 -6.82 -4.36 13.74
C LEU A 26 -7.40 -2.99 13.36
N GLN A 27 -6.89 -1.94 14.00
CA GLN A 27 -7.44 -0.58 13.90
C GLN A 27 -6.38 0.50 13.62
N CYS A 28 -5.30 0.15 12.91
CA CYS A 28 -4.12 0.98 12.72
C CYS A 28 -4.45 2.45 12.33
N PRO A 29 -3.85 3.46 13.00
CA PRO A 29 -4.13 4.88 12.73
C PRO A 29 -3.53 5.38 11.41
N TYR A 30 -2.77 4.54 10.71
CA TYR A 30 -2.13 4.82 9.43
C TYR A 30 -2.70 3.94 8.29
N CYS A 31 -3.85 3.29 8.52
CA CYS A 31 -4.42 2.37 7.54
C CYS A 31 -4.70 3.06 6.20
N SER A 32 -4.37 2.39 5.10
CA SER A 32 -4.60 2.88 3.74
C SER A 32 -6.06 2.72 3.27
N ASN A 33 -6.87 1.90 3.96
CA ASN A 33 -8.27 1.70 3.60
C ASN A 33 -9.06 3.02 3.61
N PRO A 34 -10.17 3.10 2.85
CA PRO A 34 -11.02 4.29 2.83
C PRO A 34 -11.47 4.73 4.23
N LEU A 35 -11.64 6.04 4.42
CA LEU A 35 -12.12 6.59 5.69
C LEU A 35 -13.57 6.18 5.96
N ASP A 36 -14.37 6.05 4.91
CA ASP A 36 -15.79 5.66 4.88
C ASP A 36 -15.98 4.15 4.73
N PHE A 37 -14.99 3.32 5.10
CA PHE A 37 -15.07 1.87 4.90
C PHE A 37 -16.29 1.19 5.56
N ALA A 38 -16.93 1.85 6.55
CA ALA A 38 -18.14 1.36 7.20
C ALA A 38 -19.42 1.49 6.35
N GLU A 39 -19.41 2.28 5.27
CA GLU A 39 -20.55 2.49 4.36
C GLU A 39 -20.44 1.68 3.06
N GLN A 40 -19.48 0.76 3.01
CA GLN A 40 -19.11 0.07 1.80
C GLN A 40 -20.22 -0.87 1.31
N GLY A 41 -20.31 -1.00 -0.02
CA GLY A 41 -21.28 -1.84 -0.68
C GLY A 41 -21.09 -3.33 -0.39
N LYS A 42 -21.95 -4.16 -1.00
CA LYS A 42 -21.84 -5.62 -0.86
C LYS A 42 -20.49 -6.11 -1.41
N GLU A 43 -19.78 -6.91 -0.60
CA GLU A 43 -18.55 -7.58 -1.02
C GLU A 43 -18.80 -8.47 -2.26
N LEU A 44 -17.80 -8.62 -3.12
CA LEU A 44 -17.83 -9.59 -4.22
C LEU A 44 -17.89 -11.03 -3.65
N SER A 45 -18.73 -11.85 -4.30
CA SER A 45 -18.78 -13.29 -4.10
C SER A 45 -17.51 -13.98 -4.61
N THR A 46 -17.32 -15.25 -4.22
CA THR A 46 -16.20 -16.08 -4.67
C THR A 46 -16.13 -16.15 -6.20
N GLU A 47 -17.27 -16.40 -6.85
CA GLU A 47 -17.37 -16.54 -8.30
C GLU A 47 -17.05 -15.23 -9.02
N GLN A 48 -17.44 -14.10 -8.42
CA GLN A 48 -17.10 -12.78 -8.96
C GLN A 48 -15.60 -12.50 -8.85
N TRP A 49 -14.94 -12.86 -7.75
CA TRP A 49 -13.49 -12.75 -7.64
C TRP A 49 -12.75 -13.64 -8.63
N ILE A 50 -13.18 -14.89 -8.80
CA ILE A 50 -12.60 -15.81 -9.79
C ILE A 50 -12.75 -15.24 -11.20
N LYS A 51 -13.90 -14.63 -11.53
CA LYS A 51 -14.08 -13.92 -12.80
C LYS A 51 -13.07 -12.79 -12.97
N VAL A 52 -12.87 -11.96 -11.95
CA VAL A 52 -11.86 -10.87 -11.95
C VAL A 52 -10.46 -11.40 -12.19
N PHE A 53 -10.06 -12.48 -11.51
CA PHE A 53 -8.72 -13.07 -11.66
C PHE A 53 -8.49 -13.58 -13.08
N ARG A 54 -9.48 -14.28 -13.65
CA ARG A 54 -9.40 -14.78 -15.02
C ARG A 54 -9.27 -13.64 -16.03
N GLU A 55 -10.13 -12.63 -15.96
CA GLU A 55 -10.08 -11.50 -16.89
C GLU A 55 -8.79 -10.67 -16.74
N ALA A 56 -8.29 -10.48 -15.52
CA ALA A 56 -7.00 -9.86 -15.30
C ALA A 56 -5.84 -10.69 -15.89
N ARG A 57 -5.90 -12.02 -15.75
CA ARG A 57 -4.88 -12.91 -16.31
C ARG A 57 -4.87 -12.90 -17.83
N GLU A 58 -6.04 -12.86 -18.46
CA GLU A 58 -6.21 -12.73 -19.93
C GLU A 58 -5.56 -11.44 -20.47
N MET A 59 -5.53 -10.36 -19.68
CA MET A 59 -4.81 -9.12 -20.01
C MET A 59 -3.30 -9.16 -19.74
N GLY A 60 -2.78 -10.25 -19.15
CA GLY A 60 -1.35 -10.40 -18.86
C GLY A 60 -0.94 -10.08 -17.42
N ALA A 61 -1.88 -9.90 -16.49
CA ALA A 61 -1.55 -9.79 -15.07
C ALA A 61 -0.76 -11.02 -14.61
N ALA A 62 0.37 -10.81 -13.94
CA ALA A 62 1.29 -11.87 -13.54
C ALA A 62 1.31 -12.07 -12.03
N GLN A 63 1.20 -10.98 -11.27
CA GLN A 63 1.14 -11.00 -9.81
C GLN A 63 -0.27 -10.74 -9.30
N LEU A 64 -0.67 -11.47 -8.26
CA LEU A 64 -1.92 -11.28 -7.53
C LEU A 64 -1.65 -11.14 -6.03
N GLY A 65 -1.98 -9.99 -5.46
CA GLY A 65 -1.93 -9.76 -4.02
C GLY A 65 -3.31 -9.87 -3.39
N PHE A 66 -3.48 -10.75 -2.40
CA PHE A 66 -4.67 -10.81 -1.56
C PHE A 66 -4.49 -9.87 -0.37
N SER A 67 -5.34 -8.83 -0.26
CA SER A 67 -5.23 -7.77 0.74
C SER A 67 -6.62 -7.20 1.11
N GLY A 68 -6.69 -5.92 1.48
CA GLY A 68 -7.88 -5.19 1.89
C GLY A 68 -7.75 -4.69 3.32
N GLY A 69 -8.64 -5.14 4.20
CA GLY A 69 -8.52 -5.01 5.65
C GLY A 69 -7.77 -6.20 6.23
N GLU A 70 -8.37 -7.38 6.16
CA GLU A 70 -7.73 -8.64 6.53
C GLU A 70 -8.30 -9.79 5.69
N PRO A 71 -7.54 -10.33 4.71
CA PRO A 71 -7.98 -11.47 3.90
C PRO A 71 -8.40 -12.70 4.72
N LEU A 72 -7.75 -12.95 5.88
CA LEU A 72 -7.98 -14.16 6.69
C LEU A 72 -9.38 -14.28 7.31
N VAL A 73 -10.17 -13.21 7.27
CA VAL A 73 -11.57 -13.22 7.73
C VAL A 73 -12.51 -13.88 6.71
N ARG A 74 -12.08 -14.01 5.45
CA ARG A 74 -12.84 -14.71 4.41
C ARG A 74 -12.68 -16.21 4.54
N GLN A 75 -13.81 -16.92 4.45
CA GLN A 75 -13.85 -18.38 4.59
C GLN A 75 -13.44 -19.09 3.29
N ASP A 76 -13.58 -18.42 2.15
CA ASP A 76 -13.28 -18.87 0.80
C ASP A 76 -11.85 -18.55 0.34
N LEU A 77 -10.98 -18.04 1.21
CA LEU A 77 -9.63 -17.59 0.81
C LEU A 77 -8.79 -18.72 0.20
N ALA A 78 -8.86 -19.95 0.73
CA ALA A 78 -8.12 -21.09 0.17
C ALA A 78 -8.58 -21.45 -1.25
N GLU A 79 -9.88 -21.29 -1.54
CA GLU A 79 -10.45 -21.49 -2.87
C GLU A 79 -9.93 -20.42 -3.85
N LEU A 80 -9.95 -19.15 -3.43
CA LEU A 80 -9.42 -18.04 -4.23
C LEU A 80 -7.93 -18.23 -4.57
N ILE A 81 -7.12 -18.69 -3.61
CA ILE A 81 -5.70 -19.03 -3.82
C ILE A 81 -5.57 -20.16 -4.84
N ALA A 82 -6.34 -21.23 -4.70
CA ALA A 82 -6.29 -22.38 -5.60
C ALA A 82 -6.66 -22.01 -7.05
N GLU A 83 -7.68 -21.18 -7.23
CA GLU A 83 -8.07 -20.70 -8.55
C GLU A 83 -7.03 -19.76 -9.16
N ALA A 84 -6.45 -18.86 -8.37
CA ALA A 84 -5.34 -18.02 -8.83
C ALA A 84 -4.13 -18.86 -9.28
N ARG A 85 -3.80 -19.92 -8.54
CA ARG A 85 -2.72 -20.84 -8.90
C ARG A 85 -3.00 -21.57 -10.22
N LYS A 86 -4.24 -22.04 -10.45
CA LYS A 86 -4.66 -22.68 -11.71
C LYS A 86 -4.54 -21.73 -12.91
N LEU A 87 -4.83 -20.44 -12.71
CA LEU A 87 -4.67 -19.38 -13.72
C LEU A 87 -3.21 -19.00 -13.96
N GLY A 88 -2.28 -19.46 -13.12
CA GLY A 88 -0.84 -19.22 -13.27
C GLY A 88 -0.35 -17.88 -12.74
N PHE A 89 -1.05 -17.31 -11.74
CA PHE A 89 -0.55 -16.15 -11.00
C PHE A 89 0.62 -16.53 -10.08
N TYR A 90 1.51 -15.57 -9.84
CA TYR A 90 2.34 -15.54 -8.65
C TYR A 90 1.58 -14.80 -7.53
N THR A 91 1.33 -15.47 -6.42
CA THR A 91 0.40 -15.04 -5.38
C THR A 91 1.08 -14.56 -4.10
N ASN A 92 0.64 -13.42 -3.57
CA ASN A 92 1.04 -12.89 -2.27
C ASN A 92 -0.17 -12.80 -1.34
N LEU A 93 -0.04 -13.27 -0.10
CA LEU A 93 -0.99 -12.96 0.97
C LEU A 93 -0.44 -11.84 1.86
N ILE A 94 -1.07 -10.67 1.79
CA ILE A 94 -0.74 -9.51 2.64
C ILE A 94 -1.69 -9.52 3.84
N THR A 95 -1.18 -9.82 5.03
CA THR A 95 -2.01 -10.09 6.20
C THR A 95 -1.45 -9.47 7.48
N SER A 96 -2.33 -9.18 8.44
CA SER A 96 -1.95 -8.91 9.82
C SER A 96 -1.48 -10.15 10.57
N GLY A 97 -1.74 -11.36 10.04
CA GLY A 97 -1.47 -12.64 10.69
C GLY A 97 -2.49 -13.03 11.77
N ILE A 98 -3.41 -12.14 12.14
CA ILE A 98 -4.39 -12.41 13.19
C ILE A 98 -5.47 -13.37 12.66
N GLY A 99 -5.62 -14.52 13.33
CA GLY A 99 -6.54 -15.58 12.89
C GLY A 99 -5.95 -16.54 11.85
N LEU A 100 -4.65 -16.42 11.57
CA LEU A 100 -3.88 -17.48 10.92
C LEU A 100 -3.69 -18.64 11.91
N THR A 101 -3.63 -19.85 11.39
CA THR A 101 -3.42 -21.09 12.18
C THR A 101 -2.54 -22.01 11.36
N GLU A 102 -1.83 -22.95 11.98
CA GLU A 102 -1.02 -23.94 11.25
C GLU A 102 -1.83 -24.70 10.18
N GLN A 103 -3.08 -25.05 10.49
CA GLN A 103 -3.99 -25.69 9.54
C GLN A 103 -4.20 -24.82 8.29
N LYS A 104 -4.54 -23.53 8.47
CA LYS A 104 -4.67 -22.58 7.36
C LYS A 104 -3.36 -22.42 6.57
N ILE A 105 -2.21 -22.36 7.24
CA ILE A 105 -0.90 -22.26 6.59
C ILE A 105 -0.68 -23.48 5.67
N SER A 106 -0.98 -24.67 6.17
CA SER A 106 -0.92 -25.93 5.41
C SER A 106 -1.89 -25.93 4.22
N ASP A 107 -3.13 -25.51 4.44
CA ASP A 107 -4.17 -25.49 3.41
C ASP A 107 -3.85 -24.48 2.31
N PHE A 108 -3.34 -23.31 2.66
CA PHE A 108 -2.87 -22.33 1.67
C PHE A 108 -1.66 -22.85 0.89
N LYS A 109 -0.78 -23.66 1.52
CA LYS A 109 0.39 -24.22 0.83
C LYS A 109 -0.06 -25.25 -0.20
N LYS A 110 -1.03 -26.09 0.17
CA LYS A 110 -1.68 -27.06 -0.73
C LYS A 110 -2.45 -26.36 -1.87
N ALA A 111 -3.12 -25.25 -1.57
CA ALA A 111 -3.79 -24.42 -2.58
C ALA A 111 -2.80 -23.75 -3.54
N GLY A 112 -1.54 -23.64 -3.15
CA GLY A 112 -0.45 -23.14 -4.00
C GLY A 112 -0.13 -21.67 -3.80
N LEU A 113 -0.36 -21.13 -2.60
CA LEU A 113 0.12 -19.78 -2.24
C LEU A 113 1.65 -19.72 -2.33
N ASP A 114 2.20 -18.69 -2.97
CA ASP A 114 3.64 -18.60 -3.20
C ASP A 114 4.38 -17.99 -2.01
N HIS A 115 3.89 -16.87 -1.46
CA HIS A 115 4.50 -16.24 -0.28
C HIS A 115 3.49 -15.49 0.61
N ILE A 116 3.94 -15.21 1.83
CA ILE A 116 3.16 -14.51 2.85
C ILE A 116 3.94 -13.27 3.30
N GLN A 117 3.23 -12.14 3.30
CA GLN A 117 3.70 -10.87 3.85
C GLN A 117 2.95 -10.57 5.15
N ILE A 118 3.67 -10.59 6.28
CA ILE A 118 3.10 -10.34 7.61
C ILE A 118 3.43 -8.91 8.03
N SER A 119 2.38 -8.16 8.37
CA SER A 119 2.52 -6.76 8.79
C SER A 119 2.67 -6.66 10.31
N PHE A 120 3.75 -6.03 10.78
CA PHE A 120 3.96 -5.64 12.18
C PHE A 120 3.86 -4.12 12.34
N GLN A 121 3.48 -3.66 13.54
CA GLN A 121 3.36 -2.22 13.84
C GLN A 121 4.65 -1.68 14.47
N ALA A 122 5.34 -2.47 15.29
CA ALA A 122 6.59 -2.09 15.94
C ALA A 122 7.37 -3.34 16.39
N SER A 123 8.63 -3.16 16.81
CA SER A 123 9.45 -4.22 17.43
C SER A 123 9.14 -4.46 18.92
N ASP A 124 8.43 -3.52 19.55
CA ASP A 124 8.02 -3.57 20.96
C ASP A 124 6.55 -3.96 21.09
N GLU A 125 6.23 -4.80 22.08
CA GLU A 125 4.88 -5.31 22.31
C GLU A 125 3.89 -4.18 22.65
N GLN A 126 4.28 -3.25 23.52
CA GLN A 126 3.41 -2.18 23.98
C GLN A 126 3.03 -1.25 22.83
N VAL A 127 4.02 -0.76 22.08
CA VAL A 127 3.80 0.12 20.92
C VAL A 127 3.05 -0.62 19.82
N ASN A 128 3.42 -1.88 19.53
CA ASN A 128 2.75 -2.66 18.50
C ASN A 128 1.26 -2.86 18.83
N ASN A 129 0.95 -3.30 20.05
CA ASN A 129 -0.42 -3.58 20.48
C ASN A 129 -1.27 -2.31 20.53
N LEU A 130 -0.68 -1.18 20.93
CA LEU A 130 -1.35 0.12 20.94
C LEU A 130 -1.71 0.55 19.52
N LEU A 131 -0.74 0.55 18.59
CA LEU A 131 -0.97 0.89 17.18
C LEU A 131 -1.95 -0.08 16.51
N ALA A 132 -1.89 -1.36 16.84
CA ALA A 132 -2.78 -2.38 16.28
C ALA A 132 -4.22 -2.27 16.80
N GLY A 133 -4.44 -1.60 17.94
CA GLY A 133 -5.74 -1.60 18.63
C GLY A 133 -6.08 -2.96 19.25
N SER A 134 -5.08 -3.79 19.58
CA SER A 134 -5.28 -5.13 20.11
C SER A 134 -4.16 -5.55 21.07
N LYS A 135 -4.53 -5.91 22.31
CA LYS A 135 -3.61 -6.32 23.39
C LYS A 135 -2.87 -7.64 23.14
N LYS A 136 -3.24 -8.41 22.12
CA LYS A 136 -2.67 -9.72 21.82
C LYS A 136 -1.96 -9.77 20.47
N ALA A 137 -1.98 -8.66 19.72
CA ALA A 137 -1.54 -8.66 18.33
C ALA A 137 -0.07 -9.06 18.19
N PHE A 138 0.82 -8.52 19.02
CA PHE A 138 2.25 -8.80 18.92
C PHE A 138 2.58 -10.27 19.17
N ALA A 139 2.12 -10.83 20.29
CA ALA A 139 2.36 -12.23 20.64
C ALA A 139 1.85 -13.20 19.56
N GLN A 140 0.64 -12.96 19.04
CA GLN A 140 0.06 -13.77 17.96
C GLN A 140 0.87 -13.65 16.67
N LYS A 141 1.32 -12.45 16.31
CA LYS A 141 2.14 -12.25 15.10
C LYS A 141 3.50 -12.94 15.18
N LEU A 142 4.15 -12.94 16.35
CA LEU A 142 5.41 -13.67 16.55
C LEU A 142 5.22 -15.17 16.37
N GLU A 143 4.17 -15.75 16.95
CA GLU A 143 3.83 -17.16 16.79
C GLU A 143 3.58 -17.48 15.30
N MET A 144 2.80 -16.64 14.62
CA MET A 144 2.44 -16.86 13.22
C MET A 144 3.62 -16.69 12.27
N ALA A 145 4.52 -15.72 12.50
CA ALA A 145 5.72 -15.57 11.69
C ALA A 145 6.62 -16.82 11.78
N ARG A 146 6.81 -17.36 12.99
CA ARG A 146 7.56 -18.61 13.19
C ARG A 146 6.87 -19.79 12.50
N ALA A 147 5.55 -19.90 12.62
CA ALA A 147 4.79 -20.97 11.98
C ALA A 147 4.87 -20.89 10.44
N VAL A 148 4.76 -19.69 9.86
CA VAL A 148 4.90 -19.44 8.42
C VAL A 148 6.28 -19.87 7.92
N LYS A 149 7.34 -19.46 8.61
CA LYS A 149 8.71 -19.85 8.25
C LYS A 149 8.93 -21.36 8.38
N ALA A 150 8.46 -21.97 9.46
CA ALA A 150 8.58 -23.42 9.69
C ALA A 150 7.91 -24.26 8.59
N HIS A 151 6.88 -23.73 7.93
CA HIS A 151 6.21 -24.36 6.78
C HIS A 151 6.91 -24.09 5.43
N GLY A 152 8.09 -23.46 5.44
CA GLY A 152 8.90 -23.22 4.25
C GLY A 152 8.26 -22.22 3.27
N TYR A 153 7.52 -21.24 3.78
CA TYR A 153 7.14 -20.09 2.97
C TYR A 153 8.30 -19.10 2.86
N PRO A 154 8.54 -18.53 1.68
CA PRO A 154 9.20 -17.23 1.58
C PRO A 154 8.40 -16.23 2.42
N MET A 155 9.05 -15.58 3.36
CA MET A 155 8.41 -14.69 4.32
C MET A 155 8.92 -13.26 4.15
N VAL A 156 7.96 -12.35 3.92
CA VAL A 156 8.19 -10.92 3.92
C VAL A 156 7.64 -10.36 5.23
N LEU A 157 8.46 -9.62 5.98
CA LEU A 157 7.98 -8.84 7.12
C LEU A 157 7.89 -7.37 6.73
N ASN A 158 6.69 -6.80 6.82
CA ASN A 158 6.45 -5.40 6.49
C ASN A 158 6.19 -4.59 7.76
N PHE A 159 6.83 -3.43 7.84
CA PHE A 159 6.66 -2.45 8.89
C PHE A 159 6.38 -1.10 8.26
N VAL A 160 5.23 -0.52 8.61
CA VAL A 160 4.95 0.88 8.30
C VAL A 160 5.70 1.74 9.31
N THR A 161 6.77 2.40 8.86
CA THR A 161 7.56 3.28 9.73
C THR A 161 6.95 4.68 9.80
N HIS A 162 6.91 5.25 10.98
CA HIS A 162 6.37 6.57 11.28
C HIS A 162 7.02 7.12 12.55
N ARG A 163 6.70 8.36 12.92
CA ARG A 163 7.35 9.07 14.04
C ARG A 163 7.56 8.24 15.31
N HIS A 164 6.59 7.41 15.67
CA HIS A 164 6.59 6.72 16.97
C HIS A 164 7.34 5.39 16.98
N ASN A 165 7.74 4.84 15.83
CA ASN A 165 8.46 3.56 15.77
C ASN A 165 9.81 3.64 15.03
N ILE A 166 10.04 4.67 14.21
CA ILE A 166 11.21 4.75 13.33
C ILE A 166 12.54 4.84 14.09
N ASP A 167 12.52 5.37 15.32
CA ASP A 167 13.71 5.46 16.17
C ASP A 167 14.20 4.13 16.72
N LYS A 168 13.40 3.07 16.52
CA LYS A 168 13.71 1.69 16.89
C LYS A 168 13.96 0.82 15.65
N ILE A 169 14.38 1.41 14.53
CA ILE A 169 14.62 0.67 13.29
C ILE A 169 15.63 -0.47 13.46
N ASP A 170 16.65 -0.29 14.30
CA ASP A 170 17.63 -1.31 14.67
C ASP A 170 16.93 -2.53 15.28
N ARG A 171 16.03 -2.30 16.24
CA ARG A 171 15.25 -3.36 16.91
C ARG A 171 14.25 -4.03 15.97
N ILE A 172 13.68 -3.28 15.03
CA ILE A 172 12.81 -3.84 13.98
C ILE A 172 13.62 -4.80 13.11
N ILE A 173 14.80 -4.39 12.65
CA ILE A 173 15.69 -5.23 11.82
C ILE A 173 16.13 -6.47 12.60
N GLU A 174 16.56 -6.32 13.85
CA GLU A 174 16.95 -7.44 14.73
C GLU A 174 15.81 -8.45 14.91
N LEU A 175 14.57 -7.97 15.13
CA LEU A 175 13.39 -8.83 15.21
C LEU A 175 13.18 -9.61 13.92
N CYS A 176 13.32 -8.95 12.76
CA CYS A 176 13.12 -9.61 11.47
C CYS A 176 14.15 -10.70 11.19
N ILE A 177 15.42 -10.44 11.54
CA ILE A 177 16.50 -11.43 11.44
C ILE A 177 16.21 -12.61 12.36
N ALA A 178 15.78 -12.35 13.61
CA ALA A 178 15.44 -13.39 14.57
C ALA A 178 14.21 -14.24 14.16
N LEU A 179 13.34 -13.69 13.31
CA LEU A 179 12.21 -14.39 12.70
C LEU A 179 12.57 -15.03 11.35
N GLU A 180 13.83 -14.94 10.91
CA GLU A 180 14.33 -15.52 9.66
C GLU A 180 13.58 -15.01 8.41
N ALA A 181 13.20 -13.74 8.40
CA ALA A 181 12.58 -13.10 7.24
C ALA A 181 13.51 -13.14 6.01
N ASP A 182 12.94 -13.41 4.84
CA ASP A 182 13.66 -13.40 3.57
C ASP A 182 13.78 -11.97 3.03
N PHE A 183 12.70 -11.19 3.19
CA PHE A 183 12.65 -9.77 2.87
C PHE A 183 12.04 -8.98 4.03
N VAL A 184 12.59 -7.79 4.27
CA VAL A 184 12.07 -6.83 5.26
C VAL A 184 11.75 -5.54 4.54
N GLU A 185 10.48 -5.15 4.59
CA GLU A 185 10.00 -3.90 4.03
C GLU A 185 9.80 -2.87 5.15
N LEU A 186 10.73 -1.93 5.25
CA LEU A 186 10.68 -0.77 6.13
C LEU A 186 10.10 0.40 5.34
N ALA A 187 8.78 0.40 5.17
CA ALA A 187 8.08 1.37 4.34
C ALA A 187 7.64 2.55 5.20
N THR A 188 8.18 3.75 4.98
CA THR A 188 7.63 4.93 5.66
C THR A 188 6.19 5.16 5.23
N CYS A 189 5.36 5.53 6.21
CA CYS A 189 3.94 5.77 6.04
C CYS A 189 3.66 6.62 4.81
N GLN A 190 2.83 6.08 3.92
CA GLN A 190 2.26 6.87 2.83
C GLN A 190 1.04 7.61 3.35
N PHE A 191 1.01 8.92 3.17
CA PHE A 191 -0.01 9.79 3.77
C PHE A 191 -1.29 9.84 2.91
N TYR A 192 -2.01 8.72 2.91
CA TYR A 192 -3.34 8.58 2.33
C TYR A 192 -4.33 8.09 3.40
N GLY A 193 -5.62 8.40 3.26
CA GLY A 193 -6.67 7.91 4.14
C GLY A 193 -6.42 8.28 5.60
N TRP A 194 -6.35 7.27 6.48
CA TRP A 194 -6.15 7.49 7.92
C TRP A 194 -4.80 8.11 8.24
N ALA A 195 -3.76 7.78 7.47
CA ALA A 195 -2.45 8.37 7.65
C ALA A 195 -2.46 9.88 7.37
N GLN A 196 -3.21 10.34 6.37
CA GLN A 196 -3.34 11.77 6.08
C GLN A 196 -4.10 12.52 7.17
N LEU A 197 -5.18 11.94 7.71
CA LEU A 197 -5.88 12.52 8.88
C LEU A 197 -4.95 12.71 10.08
N ASN A 198 -3.99 11.80 10.23
CA ASN A 198 -3.04 11.75 11.33
C ASN A 198 -1.65 12.30 10.94
N ARG A 199 -1.52 13.01 9.81
CA ARG A 199 -0.20 13.36 9.23
C ARG A 199 0.71 14.06 10.23
N VAL A 200 0.18 15.04 10.96
CA VAL A 200 0.95 15.85 11.92
C VAL A 200 1.60 14.98 13.01
N GLY A 201 0.93 13.93 13.47
CA GLY A 201 1.45 13.01 14.49
C GLY A 201 2.29 11.86 13.93
N LEU A 202 2.09 11.49 12.66
CA LEU A 202 2.73 10.33 12.05
C LEU A 202 3.98 10.66 11.23
N LEU A 203 4.07 11.84 10.62
CA LEU A 203 5.22 12.24 9.80
C LEU A 203 6.49 12.26 10.67
N PRO A 204 7.50 11.41 10.38
CA PRO A 204 8.79 11.49 11.06
C PRO A 204 9.48 12.82 10.81
N THR A 205 10.37 13.25 11.70
CA THR A 205 11.25 14.40 11.42
C THR A 205 12.33 14.03 10.41
N GLN A 206 13.01 15.04 9.85
CA GLN A 206 14.13 14.79 8.94
C GLN A 206 15.27 14.04 9.65
N GLU A 207 15.55 14.40 10.91
CA GLU A 207 16.59 13.74 11.72
C GLU A 207 16.27 12.25 11.94
N GLN A 208 15.00 11.92 12.24
CA GLN A 208 14.56 10.54 12.42
C GLN A 208 14.80 9.71 11.15
N LEU A 209 14.47 10.26 9.98
CA LEU A 209 14.65 9.59 8.69
C LEU A 209 16.13 9.36 8.37
N VAL A 210 16.96 10.40 8.47
CA VAL A 210 18.41 10.30 8.20
C VAL A 210 19.06 9.27 9.13
N ARG A 211 18.69 9.28 10.41
CA ARG A 211 19.18 8.29 11.37
C ARG A 211 18.75 6.87 10.99
N ALA A 212 17.48 6.67 10.64
CA ALA A 212 16.96 5.35 10.31
C ALA A 212 17.54 4.79 9.01
N GLU A 213 17.72 5.63 8.00
CA GLU A 213 18.37 5.25 6.75
C GLU A 213 19.84 4.85 6.97
N ARG A 214 20.60 5.65 7.73
CA ARG A 214 21.99 5.33 8.09
C ARG A 214 22.08 3.97 8.78
N ILE A 215 21.26 3.74 9.81
CA ILE A 215 21.24 2.46 10.54
C ILE A 215 20.88 1.32 9.59
N THR A 216 19.87 1.50 8.74
CA THR A 216 19.47 0.45 7.79
C THR A 216 20.60 0.10 6.82
N ASN A 217 21.36 1.10 6.35
CA ASN A 217 22.52 0.87 5.49
C ASN A 217 23.68 0.19 6.22
N GLU A 218 23.91 0.49 7.50
CA GLU A 218 24.87 -0.23 8.34
C GLU A 218 24.49 -1.72 8.47
N TYR A 219 23.22 -2.04 8.69
CA TYR A 219 22.74 -3.44 8.71
C TYR A 219 22.82 -4.11 7.34
N ARG A 220 22.54 -3.40 6.24
CA ARG A 220 22.72 -3.95 4.87
C ARG A 220 24.16 -4.39 4.65
N ALA A 221 25.13 -3.53 4.96
CA ALA A 221 26.55 -3.83 4.81
C ALA A 221 26.97 -5.01 5.71
N LYS A 222 26.46 -5.07 6.95
CA LYS A 222 26.71 -6.19 7.86
C LYS A 222 26.18 -7.51 7.30
N LEU A 223 24.91 -7.55 6.88
CA LEU A 223 24.28 -8.75 6.34
C LEU A 223 24.97 -9.23 5.06
N GLU A 224 25.41 -8.30 4.20
CA GLU A 224 26.19 -8.63 3.01
C GLU A 224 27.55 -9.24 3.35
N ALA A 225 28.29 -8.64 4.30
CA ALA A 225 29.58 -9.17 4.75
C ALA A 225 29.47 -10.57 5.40
N GLU A 226 28.34 -10.86 6.05
CA GLU A 226 28.03 -12.16 6.64
C GLU A 226 27.47 -13.18 5.63
N GLY A 227 27.21 -12.75 4.38
CA GLY A 227 26.54 -13.59 3.38
C GLY A 227 25.10 -13.97 3.75
N HIS A 228 24.46 -13.16 4.61
CA HIS A 228 23.12 -13.42 5.13
C HIS A 228 22.05 -13.21 4.04
N PRO A 229 21.06 -14.12 3.88
CA PRO A 229 20.10 -14.06 2.76
C PRO A 229 19.08 -12.93 2.87
N CYS A 230 18.73 -12.51 4.10
CA CYS A 230 17.74 -11.46 4.36
C CYS A 230 18.05 -10.15 3.61
N LYS A 231 17.04 -9.60 2.92
CA LYS A 231 17.14 -8.33 2.19
C LYS A 231 16.33 -7.23 2.87
N LEU A 232 16.98 -6.10 3.14
CA LEU A 232 16.34 -4.93 3.74
C LEU A 232 15.96 -3.89 2.67
N ILE A 233 14.66 -3.59 2.58
CA ILE A 233 14.09 -2.56 1.71
C ILE A 233 13.67 -1.41 2.60
N PHE A 234 14.16 -0.20 2.33
CA PHE A 234 13.85 1.01 3.08
C PHE A 234 13.26 2.01 2.10
N VAL A 235 12.05 2.48 2.37
CA VAL A 235 11.33 3.41 1.49
C VAL A 235 11.15 4.72 2.23
N THR A 236 11.83 5.76 1.74
CA THR A 236 11.68 7.14 2.23
C THR A 236 10.32 7.72 1.86
N PRO A 237 9.70 8.54 2.73
CA PRO A 237 8.49 9.26 2.38
C PRO A 237 8.80 10.37 1.38
N ASP A 238 7.90 10.59 0.43
CA ASP A 238 8.09 11.60 -0.62
C ASP A 238 8.17 13.04 -0.05
N TYR A 239 7.68 13.26 1.19
CA TYR A 239 7.69 14.56 1.85
C TYR A 239 9.07 15.20 1.99
N TYR A 240 10.17 14.43 1.99
CA TYR A 240 11.53 14.97 2.14
C TYR A 240 12.33 14.96 0.83
N GLU A 241 11.68 14.61 -0.28
CA GLU A 241 12.27 14.66 -1.62
C GLU A 241 11.98 16.01 -2.28
N GLU A 242 12.76 16.34 -3.31
CA GLU A 242 12.58 17.57 -4.11
C GLU A 242 11.98 17.29 -5.49
N ARG A 243 11.96 16.01 -5.89
CA ARG A 243 11.32 15.50 -7.11
C ARG A 243 10.49 14.28 -6.75
N PRO A 244 9.25 14.18 -7.27
CA PRO A 244 8.41 13.03 -6.99
C PRO A 244 8.96 11.78 -7.67
N LYS A 245 8.68 10.62 -7.07
CA LYS A 245 8.96 9.32 -7.69
C LYS A 245 7.90 9.01 -8.74
N ALA A 246 8.26 8.22 -9.75
CA ALA A 246 7.32 7.69 -10.74
C ALA A 246 6.36 6.70 -10.06
N CYS A 247 5.23 7.19 -9.55
CA CYS A 247 4.25 6.37 -8.83
C CYS A 247 3.76 5.22 -9.72
N MET A 248 4.15 3.98 -9.38
CA MET A 248 3.89 2.77 -10.18
C MET A 248 4.23 2.93 -11.67
N ASN A 249 5.28 3.69 -12.01
CA ASN A 249 5.64 4.00 -13.39
C ASN A 249 4.51 4.67 -14.20
N GLY A 250 3.70 5.50 -13.54
CA GLY A 250 2.61 6.27 -14.16
C GLY A 250 1.21 5.76 -13.80
N TRP A 251 0.22 6.63 -13.98
CA TRP A 251 -1.18 6.33 -13.65
C TRP A 251 -1.74 5.22 -14.54
N GLY A 252 -2.19 4.12 -13.91
CA GLY A 252 -2.82 3.00 -14.62
C GLY A 252 -1.91 2.38 -15.68
N SER A 253 -0.62 2.22 -15.39
CA SER A 253 0.36 1.65 -16.34
C SER A 253 0.76 0.20 -16.04
N ILE A 254 0.91 -0.17 -14.76
CA ILE A 254 1.34 -1.54 -14.35
C ILE A 254 0.49 -2.16 -13.24
N PHE A 255 -0.24 -1.35 -12.48
CA PHE A 255 -0.89 -1.75 -11.24
C PHE A 255 -2.40 -1.49 -11.30
N LEU A 256 -3.16 -2.44 -10.77
CA LEU A 256 -4.62 -2.44 -10.79
C LEU A 256 -5.13 -2.95 -9.44
N THR A 257 -5.96 -2.17 -8.77
CA THR A 257 -6.64 -2.59 -7.55
C THR A 257 -8.10 -2.88 -7.86
N VAL A 258 -8.66 -3.94 -7.29
CA VAL A 258 -10.11 -4.15 -7.22
C VAL A 258 -10.51 -4.16 -5.75
N THR A 259 -11.46 -3.31 -5.38
CA THR A 259 -11.96 -3.14 -4.01
C THR A 259 -12.98 -4.22 -3.64
N PRO A 260 -13.39 -4.34 -2.36
CA PRO A 260 -14.32 -5.38 -1.94
C PRO A 260 -15.67 -5.28 -2.65
N ASP A 261 -16.14 -4.06 -2.91
CA ASP A 261 -17.35 -3.77 -3.67
C ASP A 261 -17.13 -3.77 -5.19
N GLY A 262 -16.00 -4.29 -5.69
CA GLY A 262 -15.72 -4.47 -7.11
C GLY A 262 -15.37 -3.21 -7.90
N THR A 263 -15.15 -2.07 -7.23
CA THR A 263 -14.64 -0.87 -7.89
C THR A 263 -13.19 -1.10 -8.30
N ALA A 264 -12.87 -0.84 -9.56
CA ALA A 264 -11.52 -0.98 -10.09
C ALA A 264 -10.78 0.36 -10.06
N LEU A 265 -9.56 0.37 -9.56
CA LEU A 265 -8.76 1.57 -9.32
C LEU A 265 -7.36 1.44 -9.96
N PRO A 266 -6.81 2.52 -10.53
CA PRO A 266 -5.47 2.52 -11.11
C PRO A 266 -4.35 2.54 -10.04
N CYS A 267 -4.68 2.84 -8.79
CA CYS A 267 -3.82 2.65 -7.63
C CYS A 267 -4.65 2.59 -6.34
N HIS A 268 -4.03 2.13 -5.25
CA HIS A 268 -4.71 2.01 -3.94
C HIS A 268 -5.25 3.36 -3.42
N GLY A 269 -4.54 4.47 -3.68
CA GLY A 269 -4.96 5.80 -3.20
C GLY A 269 -6.14 6.42 -3.97
N ALA A 270 -6.43 5.91 -5.18
CA ALA A 270 -7.30 6.60 -6.13
C ALA A 270 -8.75 6.75 -5.65
N ARG A 271 -9.24 5.86 -4.78
CA ARG A 271 -10.62 5.90 -4.27
C ARG A 271 -10.99 7.19 -3.53
N GLN A 272 -10.01 7.90 -2.99
CA GLN A 272 -10.24 9.15 -2.27
C GLN A 272 -10.48 10.34 -3.20
N MET A 273 -10.21 10.17 -4.50
CA MET A 273 -10.30 11.25 -5.47
C MET A 273 -11.74 11.40 -5.97
N PRO A 274 -12.16 12.61 -6.39
CA PRO A 274 -13.48 12.89 -6.95
C PRO A 274 -13.54 12.44 -8.42
N VAL A 275 -13.14 11.19 -8.69
CA VAL A 275 -13.10 10.57 -10.01
C VAL A 275 -14.04 9.37 -9.98
N GLN A 276 -14.91 9.27 -10.98
CA GLN A 276 -15.77 8.10 -11.13
C GLN A 276 -14.96 6.92 -11.68
N PHE A 277 -14.82 5.88 -10.87
CA PHE A 277 -14.15 4.64 -11.24
C PHE A 277 -15.15 3.56 -11.63
N PRO A 278 -14.82 2.70 -12.62
CA PRO A 278 -15.72 1.66 -13.09
C PRO A 278 -15.79 0.48 -12.12
N ASN A 279 -16.85 -0.33 -12.23
CA ASN A 279 -17.05 -1.53 -11.41
C ASN A 279 -17.00 -2.80 -12.27
N VAL A 280 -16.36 -3.86 -11.75
CA VAL A 280 -16.21 -5.17 -12.40
C VAL A 280 -17.52 -5.95 -12.56
N ARG A 281 -18.59 -5.50 -11.87
CA ARG A 281 -19.95 -6.03 -12.07
C ARG A 281 -20.57 -5.52 -13.36
N ASP A 282 -20.21 -4.32 -13.78
CA ASP A 282 -20.85 -3.61 -14.90
C ASP A 282 -19.99 -3.67 -16.17
N HIS A 283 -18.67 -3.80 -16.03
CA HIS A 283 -17.72 -3.78 -17.14
C HIS A 283 -16.72 -4.94 -17.06
N SER A 284 -16.20 -5.37 -18.21
CA SER A 284 -15.06 -6.31 -18.25
C SER A 284 -13.78 -5.62 -17.81
N MET A 285 -12.82 -6.40 -17.27
CA MET A 285 -11.53 -5.84 -16.88
C MET A 285 -10.78 -5.18 -18.04
N GLN A 286 -10.95 -5.68 -19.27
CA GLN A 286 -10.37 -5.07 -20.47
C GLN A 286 -10.93 -3.66 -20.71
N HIS A 287 -12.24 -3.49 -20.67
CA HIS A 287 -12.86 -2.18 -20.83
C HIS A 287 -12.44 -1.23 -19.71
N ILE A 288 -12.42 -1.73 -18.46
CA ILE A 288 -11.95 -0.97 -17.30
C ILE A 288 -10.53 -0.44 -17.54
N TRP A 289 -9.61 -1.32 -17.96
CA TRP A 289 -8.22 -0.96 -18.10
C TRP A 289 -7.97 -0.05 -19.30
N TYR A 290 -8.54 -0.32 -20.47
CA TYR A 290 -8.19 0.41 -21.69
C TYR A 290 -9.11 1.59 -22.00
N ASP A 291 -10.40 1.51 -21.68
CA ASP A 291 -11.39 2.47 -22.19
C ASP A 291 -12.00 3.37 -21.10
N SER A 292 -11.95 2.95 -19.83
CA SER A 292 -12.67 3.69 -18.78
C SER A 292 -12.08 5.07 -18.51
N PHE A 293 -12.95 6.02 -18.17
CA PHE A 293 -12.56 7.39 -17.85
C PHE A 293 -11.56 7.44 -16.68
N GLY A 294 -11.83 6.75 -15.58
CA GLY A 294 -10.98 6.78 -14.38
C GLY A 294 -9.54 6.31 -14.64
N PHE A 295 -9.35 5.29 -15.48
CA PHE A 295 -8.00 4.79 -15.83
C PHE A 295 -7.29 5.68 -16.84
N ASN A 296 -8.02 6.36 -17.73
CA ASN A 296 -7.43 7.23 -18.75
C ASN A 296 -7.29 8.70 -18.33
N ARG A 297 -7.91 9.12 -17.21
CA ARG A 297 -7.96 10.53 -16.76
C ARG A 297 -6.59 11.21 -16.64
N PHE A 298 -5.57 10.46 -16.21
CA PHE A 298 -4.20 10.95 -16.00
C PHE A 298 -3.15 10.12 -16.75
N ARG A 299 -3.55 9.40 -17.81
CA ARG A 299 -2.60 8.72 -18.70
C ARG A 299 -2.03 9.69 -19.75
N GLY A 300 -0.80 9.42 -20.17
CA GLY A 300 -0.08 10.30 -21.09
C GLY A 300 0.25 11.66 -20.45
N TYR A 301 0.44 12.67 -21.30
CA TYR A 301 0.96 13.98 -20.88
C TYR A 301 0.01 15.14 -21.15
N ASP A 302 -1.06 14.93 -21.94
CA ASP A 302 -1.93 16.02 -22.41
C ASP A 302 -2.73 16.68 -21.29
N TRP A 303 -3.01 15.94 -20.21
CA TRP A 303 -3.73 16.42 -19.04
C TRP A 303 -2.90 17.35 -18.15
N MET A 304 -1.57 17.34 -18.27
CA MET A 304 -0.67 17.99 -17.31
C MET A 304 -0.81 19.52 -17.35
N PRO A 305 -0.92 20.22 -16.22
CA PRO A 305 -0.82 21.68 -16.19
C PRO A 305 0.65 22.12 -16.30
N GLU A 306 0.89 23.43 -16.37
CA GLU A 306 2.22 23.96 -16.10
C GLU A 306 2.57 23.81 -14.60
N PRO A 307 3.86 23.65 -14.24
CA PRO A 307 5.02 23.56 -15.13
C PRO A 307 5.23 22.18 -15.77
N CYS A 308 4.47 21.15 -15.39
CA CYS A 308 4.65 19.77 -15.87
C CYS A 308 4.54 19.65 -17.40
N ARG A 309 3.62 20.38 -18.02
CA ARG A 309 3.38 20.34 -19.47
C ARG A 309 4.63 20.66 -20.28
N SER A 310 5.37 21.69 -19.91
CA SER A 310 6.64 22.06 -20.56
C SER A 310 7.89 21.51 -19.86
N CYS A 311 7.74 20.70 -18.80
CA CYS A 311 8.86 20.17 -18.04
C CYS A 311 9.63 19.09 -18.82
N ASP A 312 10.95 19.11 -18.72
CA ASP A 312 11.87 18.10 -19.26
C ASP A 312 11.88 16.79 -18.47
N GLU A 313 11.29 16.77 -17.27
CA GLU A 313 11.21 15.61 -16.37
C GLU A 313 9.87 14.86 -16.47
N LYS A 314 8.89 15.36 -17.23
CA LYS A 314 7.51 14.82 -17.24
C LYS A 314 7.39 13.36 -17.67
N GLU A 315 8.33 12.87 -18.47
CA GLU A 315 8.39 11.47 -18.90
C GLU A 315 9.09 10.55 -17.87
N LYS A 316 9.78 11.14 -16.89
CA LYS A 316 10.47 10.42 -15.82
C LYS A 316 9.57 10.19 -14.62
N ASP A 317 8.85 11.23 -14.18
CA ASP A 317 8.06 11.19 -12.95
C ASP A 317 6.54 11.20 -13.18
N PHE A 318 6.11 11.43 -14.43
CA PHE A 318 4.69 11.50 -14.83
C PHE A 318 3.90 12.56 -14.05
N GLY A 319 4.57 13.64 -13.63
CA GLY A 319 4.01 14.70 -12.81
C GLY A 319 3.88 14.34 -11.33
N GLY A 320 4.31 13.14 -10.90
CA GLY A 320 4.20 12.65 -9.53
C GLY A 320 2.82 12.08 -9.16
N CYS A 321 2.56 11.93 -7.87
CA CYS A 321 1.37 11.25 -7.34
C CYS A 321 0.10 12.10 -7.43
N ARG A 322 -0.87 11.66 -8.23
CA ARG A 322 -2.17 12.34 -8.40
C ARG A 322 -3.03 12.28 -7.13
N CYS A 323 -2.91 11.20 -6.37
CA CYS A 323 -3.61 11.06 -5.09
C CYS A 323 -3.08 12.07 -4.06
N GLN A 324 -1.76 12.23 -3.98
CA GLN A 324 -1.14 13.19 -3.08
C GLN A 324 -1.45 14.64 -3.49
N ALA A 325 -1.38 14.94 -4.79
CA ALA A 325 -1.78 16.24 -5.32
C ALA A 325 -3.22 16.59 -4.91
N PHE A 326 -4.17 15.65 -5.05
CA PHE A 326 -5.54 15.86 -4.58
C PHE A 326 -5.64 16.04 -3.07
N MET A 327 -5.01 15.17 -2.27
CA MET A 327 -5.13 15.23 -0.81
C MET A 327 -4.53 16.49 -0.19
N LEU A 328 -3.54 17.11 -0.86
CA LEU A 328 -2.89 18.33 -0.38
C LEU A 328 -3.52 19.60 -0.96
N THR A 329 -3.91 19.58 -2.23
CA THR A 329 -4.32 20.80 -2.94
C THR A 329 -5.82 20.87 -3.25
N GLY A 330 -6.54 19.76 -3.11
CA GLY A 330 -7.94 19.63 -3.53
C GLY A 330 -8.14 19.36 -5.02
N ASP A 331 -7.09 19.41 -5.85
CA ASP A 331 -7.16 19.08 -7.28
C ASP A 331 -6.06 18.05 -7.67
N ALA A 332 -6.51 16.92 -8.21
CA ALA A 332 -5.67 15.84 -8.70
C ALA A 332 -4.82 16.21 -9.93
N SER A 333 -5.22 17.25 -10.66
CA SER A 333 -4.55 17.71 -11.87
C SER A 333 -3.30 18.53 -11.55
N ASN A 334 -3.23 19.12 -10.35
CA ASN A 334 -2.10 19.95 -9.94
C ASN A 334 -0.77 19.19 -9.92
N THR A 335 0.32 19.91 -10.15
CA THR A 335 1.67 19.38 -9.97
C THR A 335 1.82 18.84 -8.55
N ASP A 336 2.37 17.63 -8.39
CA ASP A 336 2.59 17.03 -7.08
C ASP A 336 3.36 18.02 -6.17
N PRO A 337 2.81 18.42 -5.00
CA PRO A 337 3.46 19.36 -4.10
C PRO A 337 4.86 18.94 -3.63
N VAL A 338 5.21 17.65 -3.69
CA VAL A 338 6.59 17.18 -3.42
C VAL A 338 7.59 17.80 -4.40
N CYS A 339 7.20 18.01 -5.65
CA CYS A 339 8.07 18.66 -6.63
C CYS A 339 8.36 20.11 -6.22
N SER A 340 9.64 20.49 -6.12
CA SER A 340 9.99 21.87 -5.79
C SER A 340 9.67 22.89 -6.89
N LYS A 341 9.27 22.43 -8.08
CA LYS A 341 8.69 23.27 -9.14
C LYS A 341 7.18 23.54 -8.95
N SER A 342 6.50 22.84 -8.03
CA SER A 342 5.07 23.03 -7.78
C SER A 342 4.80 24.38 -7.12
N GLU A 343 3.76 25.09 -7.56
CA GLU A 343 3.29 26.29 -6.88
C GLU A 343 2.79 26.01 -5.45
N HIS A 344 2.43 24.75 -5.18
CA HIS A 344 1.98 24.28 -3.87
C HIS A 344 3.09 23.68 -3.00
N HIS A 345 4.37 23.77 -3.43
CA HIS A 345 5.48 23.17 -2.68
C HIS A 345 5.60 23.69 -1.23
N GLY A 346 5.13 24.92 -0.98
CA GLY A 346 5.04 25.48 0.38
C GLY A 346 4.25 24.61 1.36
N MET A 347 3.27 23.80 0.91
CA MET A 347 2.53 22.88 1.75
C MET A 347 3.41 21.73 2.28
N ILE A 348 4.38 21.27 1.49
CA ILE A 348 5.34 20.26 1.91
C ILE A 348 6.32 20.86 2.92
N LEU A 349 6.82 22.07 2.66
CA LEU A 349 7.69 22.77 3.60
C LEU A 349 7.00 23.00 4.96
N GLN A 350 5.73 23.44 4.93
CA GLN A 350 4.92 23.56 6.14
C GLN A 350 4.73 22.22 6.84
N ALA A 351 4.45 21.14 6.10
CA ALA A 351 4.31 19.81 6.67
C ALA A 351 5.60 19.32 7.34
N ARG A 352 6.77 19.61 6.77
CA ARG A 352 8.08 19.34 7.38
C ARG A 352 8.23 20.12 8.69
N GLU A 353 7.92 21.43 8.68
CA GLU A 353 8.00 22.27 9.88
C GLU A 353 7.05 21.82 11.00
N GLU A 354 5.81 21.47 10.66
CA GLU A 354 4.85 20.87 11.59
C GLU A 354 5.40 19.58 12.20
N ALA A 355 6.11 18.76 11.42
CA ALA A 355 6.66 17.52 11.91
C ALA A 355 7.74 17.73 12.99
N GLU A 356 8.60 18.74 12.83
CA GLU A 356 9.65 19.08 13.80
C GLU A 356 9.09 19.52 15.16
N HIS A 357 7.88 20.09 15.19
CA HIS A 357 7.28 20.65 16.41
C HIS A 357 6.14 19.82 17.00
N ALA A 358 5.65 18.80 16.28
CA ALA A 358 4.47 18.08 16.72
C ALA A 358 4.76 17.16 17.93
N THR A 359 3.82 17.16 18.87
CA THR A 359 3.93 16.47 20.18
C THR A 359 2.85 15.43 20.39
N GLN A 360 2.05 15.13 19.35
CA GLN A 360 0.94 14.20 19.44
C GLN A 360 1.42 12.80 19.84
N THR A 361 0.74 12.16 20.79
CA THR A 361 0.98 10.76 21.16
C THR A 361 0.13 9.82 20.32
N ILE A 362 0.44 8.52 20.36
CA ILE A 362 -0.30 7.50 19.60
C ILE A 362 -1.80 7.50 19.98
N GLU A 363 -2.13 7.71 21.25
CA GLU A 363 -3.51 7.73 21.75
C GLU A 363 -4.33 8.91 21.23
N GLN A 364 -3.67 9.97 20.78
CA GLN A 364 -4.32 11.16 20.21
C GLN A 364 -4.61 11.01 18.72
N LEU A 365 -4.17 9.92 18.08
CA LEU A 365 -4.42 9.65 16.68
C LEU A 365 -5.84 9.11 16.44
N ALA A 366 -6.38 9.38 15.27
CA ALA A 366 -7.63 8.79 14.80
C ALA A 366 -7.41 7.33 14.35
N PHE A 367 -7.93 6.37 15.10
CA PHE A 367 -7.81 4.94 14.78
C PHE A 367 -8.84 4.49 13.74
N ARG A 368 -8.42 3.58 12.87
CA ARG A 368 -9.25 2.95 11.82
C ARG A 368 -10.26 1.98 12.44
N ASN A 369 -11.33 2.52 13.02
CA ASN A 369 -12.43 1.73 13.57
C ASN A 369 -13.78 2.16 12.99
N GLU A 370 -14.77 1.26 13.08
CA GLU A 370 -16.09 1.43 12.47
C GLU A 370 -16.83 2.66 13.00
N ARG A 371 -16.64 2.99 14.29
CA ARG A 371 -17.23 4.20 14.89
C ARG A 371 -16.67 5.45 14.23
N ASN A 372 -15.34 5.58 14.15
CA ASN A 372 -14.68 6.73 13.53
C ASN A 372 -15.04 6.83 12.04
N SER A 373 -15.08 5.70 11.34
CA SER A 373 -15.46 5.66 9.92
C SER A 373 -16.88 6.19 9.68
N ARG A 374 -17.85 5.74 10.48
CA ARG A 374 -19.23 6.24 10.42
C ARG A 374 -19.39 7.71 10.79
N LEU A 375 -18.52 8.22 11.67
CA LEU A 375 -18.54 9.64 12.01
C LEU A 375 -18.03 10.48 10.84
N ILE A 376 -16.92 10.07 10.23
CA ILE A 376 -16.33 10.77 9.07
C ILE A 376 -17.29 10.76 7.86
N ALA A 377 -17.96 9.64 7.61
CA ALA A 377 -18.86 9.52 6.47
C ALA A 377 -20.11 10.43 6.56
N LYS A 378 -20.48 10.87 7.77
CA LYS A 378 -21.64 11.75 7.99
C LYS A 378 -21.38 13.23 7.75
N GLY A 379 -20.11 13.63 7.57
CA GLY A 379 -19.69 15.04 7.52
C GLY A 379 -19.39 15.59 8.90
#